data_AF-A0A1G9ZZ81-F1
#
_entry.id   AF-A0A1G9ZZ81-F1
#
_cell.length_a   1.000
_cell.length_b   1.000
_cell.length_c   1.000
_cell.angle_alpha   90.00
_cell.angle_beta   90.00
_cell.angle_gamma   90.00
#
_symmetry.space_group_name_H-M   'P 1'
#
loop_
_entity.id
_entity.type
_entity.pdbx_description
1 polymer ?
#
loop_
_entity_poly.entity_id
_entity_poly.type
_entity_poly.pdbx_seq_one_letter_code
_entity_poly.pdbx_strand_id
1 'polypeptide(L)'
;MENLDNNAPQSEEVEPSALPEADTEVSAALALFDLEPTAPEAEQEPESEEDPPIDQEPERKGITVKFNKEDVFIEDEKVPEYARKGLNYEKVEGRAKEYEAALDRAAKLNGYKDHAEYVADLDRLEQQAIQDKESKFATLKQELIDGYAADGYDPKQIEELIDNHPLFTEAKAVLDREKASQDTQKQQQAEQAKLQGWQDLFAKYPQLTEDLPADGSAAPWFTPEMQRLVNDRNYDPIDAYRLVHSDKIIADERKRTEQDVIKQQRLNKRSAVIGNSANFEEETVVPKEISDAFTLFGLDPKEAKKFIKK
;
A
#
# COMPACT_ATOMS: atom_id res chain seq x y z
N MET A 1 -41.55 54.85 34.45
CA MET A 1 -41.26 56.29 34.41
C MET A 1 -39.87 56.43 33.82
N GLU A 2 -39.81 57.26 32.77
CA GLU A 2 -38.64 57.92 32.17
C GLU A 2 -37.57 57.01 31.52
N ASN A 3 -37.49 56.84 30.19
CA ASN A 3 -37.32 57.75 29.03
C ASN A 3 -35.85 58.01 28.65
N LEU A 4 -35.53 57.56 27.41
CA LEU A 4 -34.83 58.28 26.32
C LEU A 4 -33.36 58.68 26.58
N ASP A 5 -32.40 58.63 25.67
CA ASP A 5 -32.39 58.55 24.21
C ASP A 5 -30.94 58.36 23.72
N ASN A 6 -30.80 57.86 22.49
CA ASN A 6 -29.74 58.17 21.51
C ASN A 6 -28.25 57.97 21.85
N ASN A 7 -27.59 57.08 21.10
CA ASN A 7 -26.73 57.58 20.02
C ASN A 7 -26.58 56.58 18.86
N ALA A 8 -26.61 57.16 17.66
CA ALA A 8 -26.61 56.53 16.35
C ALA A 8 -25.21 56.02 15.93
N PRO A 9 -25.10 55.22 14.85
CA PRO A 9 -23.87 54.59 14.41
C PRO A 9 -23.04 55.58 13.58
N GLN A 10 -21.73 55.66 13.82
CA GLN A 10 -20.80 56.27 12.88
C GLN A 10 -19.58 55.39 12.64
N SER A 11 -19.41 55.15 11.34
CA SER A 11 -18.34 54.52 10.60
C SER A 11 -16.96 55.06 10.95
N GLU A 12 -15.98 54.15 10.99
CA GLU A 12 -14.63 54.46 10.55
C GLU A 12 -14.20 53.37 9.56
N GLU A 13 -13.80 53.85 8.40
CA GLU A 13 -13.46 53.13 7.18
C GLU A 13 -11.96 52.82 7.23
N VAL A 14 -11.57 51.54 7.13
CA VAL A 14 -10.21 51.15 6.73
C VAL A 14 -10.30 49.93 5.82
N GLU A 15 -9.75 50.14 4.63
CA GLU A 15 -9.57 49.26 3.48
C GLU A 15 -8.76 47.97 3.74
N PRO A 16 -8.74 47.01 2.79
CA PRO A 16 -8.38 45.61 3.01
C PRO A 16 -6.86 45.34 2.88
N SER A 17 -6.30 44.44 3.71
CA SER A 17 -4.95 43.90 3.43
C SER A 17 -4.63 42.58 4.14
N ALA A 18 -4.39 41.56 3.30
CA ALA A 18 -3.37 40.51 3.34
C ALA A 18 -3.04 39.74 4.66
N LEU A 19 -3.34 38.44 4.64
CA LEU A 19 -2.49 37.35 5.19
C LEU A 19 -1.28 37.11 4.25
N PRO A 20 -0.17 36.43 4.63
CA PRO A 20 0.15 35.79 5.93
C PRO A 20 1.60 36.07 6.46
N GLU A 21 1.79 36.03 7.77
CA GLU A 21 3.11 35.95 8.45
C GLU A 21 3.62 34.49 8.51
N ALA A 22 3.88 33.86 7.36
CA ALA A 22 4.38 32.47 7.30
C ALA A 22 5.92 32.35 7.14
N ASP A 23 6.62 33.44 6.81
CA ASP A 23 8.03 33.40 6.43
C ASP A 23 9.02 33.44 7.62
N THR A 24 8.57 33.83 8.81
CA THR A 24 9.45 33.97 9.99
C THR A 24 9.72 32.66 10.72
N GLU A 25 8.79 31.70 10.71
CA GLU A 25 8.99 30.41 11.38
C GLU A 25 9.85 29.45 10.55
N VAL A 26 9.69 29.51 9.22
CA VAL A 26 10.48 28.71 8.28
C VAL A 26 11.95 29.16 8.28
N SER A 27 12.19 30.47 8.37
CA SER A 27 13.55 31.03 8.47
C SER A 27 14.22 30.69 9.81
N ALA A 28 13.47 30.65 10.91
CA ALA A 28 13.98 30.19 12.21
C ALA A 28 14.32 28.69 12.21
N ALA A 29 13.51 27.87 11.52
CA ALA A 29 13.78 26.44 11.37
C ALA A 29 15.00 26.18 10.46
N LEU A 30 15.21 26.97 9.39
CA LEU A 30 16.37 26.84 8.51
C LEU A 30 17.69 27.22 9.21
N ALA A 31 17.66 28.21 10.09
CA ALA A 31 18.83 28.61 10.88
C ALA A 31 19.28 27.53 11.87
N LEU A 32 18.36 26.67 12.35
CA LEU A 32 18.70 25.52 13.21
C LEU A 32 19.50 24.43 12.45
N PHE A 33 19.46 24.46 11.12
CA PHE A 33 20.14 23.50 10.24
C PHE A 33 21.34 24.08 9.48
N ASP A 34 21.84 25.26 9.88
CA ASP A 34 23.02 25.92 9.26
C ASP A 34 22.86 26.19 7.75
N LEU A 35 21.61 26.27 7.27
CA LEU A 35 21.27 26.63 5.90
C LEU A 35 20.99 28.13 5.85
N GLU A 36 22.05 28.94 5.74
CA GLU A 36 21.88 30.37 5.45
C GLU A 36 21.28 30.53 4.04
N PRO A 37 20.19 31.30 3.88
CA PRO A 37 19.65 31.60 2.56
C PRO A 37 20.63 32.51 1.82
N THR A 38 21.40 31.94 0.90
CA THR A 38 22.20 32.72 -0.05
C THR A 38 21.24 33.49 -0.94
N ALA A 39 21.23 34.81 -0.78
CA ALA A 39 20.52 35.73 -1.67
C ALA A 39 21.07 35.58 -3.10
N PRO A 40 20.22 35.49 -4.14
CA PRO A 40 20.71 35.44 -5.51
C PRO A 40 21.31 36.81 -5.90
N GLU A 41 22.60 36.80 -6.23
CA GLU A 41 23.28 37.88 -6.94
C GLU A 41 22.56 38.15 -8.27
N ALA A 42 22.19 39.41 -8.49
CA ALA A 42 21.65 39.89 -9.74
C ALA A 42 22.78 39.96 -10.79
N GLU A 43 22.84 38.97 -11.68
CA GLU A 43 23.63 39.06 -12.90
C GLU A 43 22.78 39.58 -14.07
N GLN A 44 23.41 40.49 -14.81
CA GLN A 44 22.88 41.34 -15.86
C GLN A 44 22.44 40.56 -17.10
N GLU A 45 21.28 40.90 -17.66
CA GLU A 45 20.96 40.64 -19.06
C GLU A 45 21.97 41.35 -19.98
N PRO A 46 22.38 40.70 -21.06
CA PRO A 46 22.42 41.40 -22.33
C PRO A 46 21.66 40.67 -23.44
N GLU A 47 20.84 41.48 -24.10
CA GLU A 47 20.43 41.48 -25.51
C GLU A 47 20.49 40.21 -26.37
N SER A 48 19.31 39.95 -26.94
CA SER A 48 18.99 39.16 -28.11
C SER A 48 19.80 39.46 -29.37
N GLU A 49 20.31 38.40 -30.02
CA GLU A 49 20.60 38.33 -31.46
C GLU A 49 20.17 36.96 -32.04
N GLU A 50 19.92 36.94 -33.34
CA GLU A 50 19.04 36.07 -34.14
C GLU A 50 19.52 34.61 -34.42
N ASP A 51 18.53 33.77 -34.78
CA ASP A 51 18.49 32.34 -35.17
C ASP A 51 19.64 31.76 -36.05
N PRO A 52 19.89 30.42 -36.00
CA PRO A 52 19.30 29.51 -37.02
C PRO A 52 18.81 28.14 -36.47
N PRO A 53 18.01 27.36 -37.24
CA PRO A 53 17.09 26.34 -36.74
C PRO A 53 17.78 25.01 -36.48
N ILE A 54 17.50 24.36 -35.34
CA ILE A 54 18.01 23.02 -35.03
C ILE A 54 16.87 22.10 -34.56
N ASP A 55 16.91 20.90 -35.14
CA ASP A 55 15.95 19.81 -35.09
C ASP A 55 15.43 19.41 -33.69
N GLN A 56 14.15 19.05 -33.65
CA GLN A 56 13.50 18.38 -32.53
C GLN A 56 14.15 16.99 -32.30
N GLU A 57 15.10 16.89 -31.40
CA GLU A 57 15.39 15.63 -30.71
C GLU A 57 14.43 15.49 -29.51
N PRO A 58 13.84 14.29 -29.29
CA PRO A 58 12.84 14.11 -28.25
C PRO A 58 13.48 14.38 -26.88
N GLU A 59 12.85 15.25 -26.10
CA GLU A 59 13.21 15.53 -24.71
C GLU A 59 13.40 14.21 -23.96
N ARG A 60 14.67 13.85 -23.67
CA ARG A 60 14.95 12.73 -22.76
C ARG A 60 14.51 13.20 -21.38
N LYS A 61 13.31 12.81 -20.98
CA LYS A 61 12.80 13.04 -19.62
C LYS A 61 13.69 12.28 -18.64
N GLY A 62 14.22 12.99 -17.66
CA GLY A 62 15.15 12.44 -16.68
C GLY A 62 15.65 13.52 -15.73
N ILE A 63 16.21 13.08 -14.60
CA ILE A 63 16.69 13.94 -13.52
C ILE A 63 18.20 13.81 -13.46
N THR A 64 18.90 14.93 -13.48
CA THR A 64 20.35 14.95 -13.24
C THR A 64 20.58 14.99 -11.74
N VAL A 65 21.18 13.93 -11.18
CA VAL A 65 21.45 13.82 -9.75
C VAL A 65 22.94 13.69 -9.54
N LYS A 66 23.49 14.47 -8.60
CA LYS A 66 24.90 14.38 -8.22
C LYS A 66 25.16 13.10 -7.43
N PHE A 67 25.82 12.13 -8.04
CA PHE A 67 26.27 10.91 -7.39
C PHE A 67 27.80 10.89 -7.36
N ASN A 68 28.41 10.80 -6.17
CA ASN A 68 29.87 10.81 -6.00
C ASN A 68 30.60 12.01 -6.65
N LYS A 69 30.01 13.21 -6.61
CA LYS A 69 30.54 14.46 -7.21
C LYS A 69 30.57 14.49 -8.74
N GLU A 70 29.96 13.51 -9.41
CA GLU A 70 29.73 13.52 -10.86
C GLU A 70 28.23 13.72 -11.13
N ASP A 71 27.92 14.53 -12.14
CA ASP A 71 26.54 14.74 -12.60
C ASP A 71 26.12 13.54 -13.44
N VAL A 72 25.27 12.68 -12.87
CA VAL A 72 24.74 11.49 -13.55
C VAL A 72 23.32 11.77 -13.99
N PHE A 73 23.09 11.70 -15.30
CA PHE A 73 21.75 11.79 -15.88
C PHE A 73 21.02 10.46 -15.71
N ILE A 74 19.93 10.46 -14.94
CA ILE A 74 19.08 9.29 -14.74
C ILE A 74 17.82 9.46 -15.59
N GLU A 75 17.63 8.57 -16.56
CA GLU A 75 16.40 8.50 -17.36
C GLU A 75 15.19 8.26 -16.45
N ASP A 76 14.05 8.89 -16.76
CA ASP A 76 12.84 8.89 -15.93
C ASP A 76 12.39 7.48 -15.51
N GLU A 77 12.57 6.49 -16.39
CA GLU A 77 12.23 5.08 -16.11
C GLU A 77 13.09 4.44 -15.02
N LYS A 78 14.33 4.91 -14.84
CA LYS A 78 15.28 4.37 -13.85
C LYS A 78 15.30 5.15 -12.54
N VAL A 79 14.71 6.36 -12.52
CA VAL A 79 14.53 7.18 -11.31
C VAL A 79 13.95 6.39 -10.13
N PRO A 80 12.87 5.59 -10.27
CA PRO A 80 12.33 4.83 -9.13
C PRO A 80 13.30 3.77 -8.59
N GLU A 81 14.11 3.13 -9.45
CA GLU A 81 15.08 2.12 -9.02
C GLU A 81 16.25 2.75 -8.25
N TYR A 82 16.80 3.86 -8.76
CA TYR A 82 17.85 4.61 -8.08
C TYR A 82 17.36 5.30 -6.81
N ALA A 83 16.11 5.78 -6.78
CA ALA A 83 15.48 6.29 -5.56
C ALA A 83 15.35 5.20 -4.49
N ARG A 84 14.94 3.98 -4.88
CA ARG A 84 14.87 2.83 -3.96
C ARG A 84 16.24 2.47 -3.40
N LYS A 85 17.28 2.51 -4.23
CA LYS A 85 18.67 2.26 -3.82
C LYS A 85 19.22 3.39 -2.93
N GLY A 86 18.91 4.64 -3.24
CA GLY A 86 19.28 5.82 -2.45
C GLY A 86 18.66 5.84 -1.05
N LEU A 87 17.43 5.34 -0.93
CA LEU A 87 16.72 5.18 0.35
C LEU A 87 17.03 3.86 1.07
N ASN A 88 18.01 3.06 0.59
CA ASN A 88 18.42 1.77 1.17
C ASN A 88 17.30 0.72 1.30
N TYR A 89 16.22 0.78 0.50
CA TYR A 89 15.10 -0.16 0.61
C TYR A 89 15.54 -1.62 0.48
N GLU A 90 16.50 -1.92 -0.38
CA GLU A 90 17.02 -3.29 -0.58
C GLU A 90 17.67 -3.87 0.69
N LYS A 91 18.37 -3.04 1.48
CA LYS A 91 18.95 -3.47 2.76
C LYS A 91 17.86 -3.68 3.82
N VAL A 92 16.84 -2.83 3.82
CA VAL A 92 15.71 -2.95 4.76
C VAL A 92 14.89 -4.19 4.44
N GLU A 93 14.61 -4.46 3.17
CA GLU A 93 13.92 -5.66 2.71
C GLU A 93 14.72 -6.93 3.04
N GLY A 94 16.03 -6.92 2.83
CA GLY A 94 16.92 -8.03 3.22
C GLY A 94 16.87 -8.32 4.71
N ARG A 95 16.97 -7.29 5.56
CA ARG A 95 16.85 -7.43 7.01
C ARG A 95 15.46 -7.90 7.44
N ALA A 96 14.40 -7.41 6.80
CA ALA A 96 13.03 -7.83 7.09
C ALA A 96 12.87 -9.35 6.87
N LYS A 97 13.37 -9.87 5.73
CA LYS A 97 13.36 -11.31 5.45
C LYS A 97 14.19 -12.12 6.45
N GLU A 98 15.32 -11.59 6.91
CA GLU A 98 16.13 -12.22 7.97
C GLU A 98 15.38 -12.28 9.31
N TYR A 99 14.68 -11.21 9.69
CA TYR A 99 13.87 -11.18 10.91
C TYR A 99 12.66 -12.11 10.82
N GLU A 100 11.96 -12.15 9.69
CA GLU A 100 10.87 -13.11 9.44
C GLU A 100 11.35 -14.55 9.59
N ALA A 101 12.49 -14.89 8.98
CA ALA A 101 13.07 -16.24 9.09
C ALA A 101 13.51 -16.57 10.52
N ALA A 102 13.99 -15.59 11.29
CA ALA A 102 14.33 -15.75 12.69
C ALA A 102 13.09 -15.96 13.57
N LEU A 103 12.02 -15.21 13.31
CA LEU A 103 10.72 -15.35 14.00
C LEU A 103 10.07 -16.70 13.69
N ASP A 104 10.08 -17.13 12.43
CA ASP A 104 9.59 -18.47 12.04
C ASP A 104 10.38 -19.59 12.71
N ARG A 105 11.70 -19.39 12.90
CA ARG A 105 12.52 -20.35 13.66
C ARG A 105 12.13 -20.36 15.13
N ALA A 106 11.95 -19.20 15.74
CA ALA A 106 11.51 -19.09 17.13
C ALA A 106 10.12 -19.71 17.34
N ALA A 107 9.19 -19.46 16.43
CA ALA A 107 7.85 -20.04 16.43
C ALA A 107 7.91 -21.58 16.37
N LYS A 108 8.68 -22.14 15.42
CA LYS A 108 8.87 -23.60 15.29
C LYS A 108 9.53 -24.22 16.52
N LEU A 109 10.48 -23.53 17.15
CA LEU A 109 11.13 -23.99 18.39
C LEU A 109 10.13 -24.07 19.56
N ASN A 110 9.14 -23.17 19.59
CA ASN A 110 8.08 -23.18 20.59
C ASN A 110 6.86 -24.03 20.17
N GLY A 111 6.91 -24.71 19.01
CA GLY A 111 5.87 -25.63 18.55
C GLY A 111 4.74 -25.01 17.73
N TYR A 112 4.85 -23.73 17.35
CA TYR A 112 3.87 -23.04 16.50
C TYR A 112 4.14 -23.30 15.01
N LYS A 113 3.11 -23.16 14.17
CA LYS A 113 3.20 -23.42 12.72
C LYS A 113 3.96 -22.31 11.98
N ASP A 114 3.69 -21.06 12.35
CA ASP A 114 4.26 -19.85 11.76
C ASP A 114 4.45 -18.77 12.82
N HIS A 115 5.21 -17.72 12.48
CA HIS A 115 5.43 -16.59 13.39
C HIS A 115 4.14 -15.82 13.71
N ALA A 116 3.13 -15.83 12.82
CA ALA A 116 1.88 -15.11 13.05
C ALA A 116 1.08 -15.74 14.21
N GLU A 117 0.97 -17.07 14.23
CA GLU A 117 0.38 -17.82 15.33
C GLU A 117 1.14 -17.61 16.64
N TYR A 118 2.48 -17.58 16.57
CA TYR A 118 3.32 -17.34 17.73
C TYR A 118 3.12 -15.95 18.33
N VAL A 119 3.12 -14.89 17.50
CA VAL A 119 2.88 -13.51 17.95
C VAL A 119 1.48 -13.35 18.52
N ALA A 120 0.46 -13.94 17.88
CA ALA A 120 -0.91 -13.88 18.38
C ALA A 120 -1.08 -14.55 19.76
N ASP A 121 -0.37 -15.66 20.02
CA ASP A 121 -0.41 -16.28 21.35
C ASP A 121 0.41 -15.52 22.38
N LEU A 122 1.54 -14.88 21.99
CA LEU A 122 2.25 -13.95 22.85
C LEU A 122 1.35 -12.78 23.28
N ASP A 123 0.63 -12.15 22.36
CA ASP A 123 -0.30 -11.06 22.67
C ASP A 123 -1.39 -11.51 23.65
N ARG A 124 -1.88 -12.76 23.51
CA ARG A 124 -2.85 -13.34 24.43
C ARG A 124 -2.26 -13.57 25.82
N LEU A 125 -1.05 -14.14 25.89
CA LEU A 125 -0.35 -14.38 27.15
C LEU A 125 -0.01 -13.07 27.86
N GLU A 126 0.37 -12.03 27.13
CA GLU A 126 0.62 -10.70 27.68
C GLU A 126 -0.66 -10.07 28.26
N GLN A 127 -1.78 -10.15 27.55
CA GLN A 127 -3.07 -9.71 28.08
C GLN A 127 -3.47 -10.48 29.34
N GLN A 128 -3.28 -11.79 29.34
CA GLN A 128 -3.56 -12.61 30.52
C GLN A 128 -2.64 -12.24 31.69
N ALA A 129 -1.36 -11.99 31.43
CA ALA A 129 -0.41 -11.58 32.46
C ALA A 129 -0.77 -10.22 33.07
N ILE A 130 -1.24 -9.26 32.27
CA ILE A 130 -1.74 -7.97 32.75
C ILE A 130 -2.99 -8.18 33.64
N GLN A 131 -3.97 -8.95 33.19
CA GLN A 131 -5.17 -9.27 33.97
C GLN A 131 -4.84 -9.99 35.28
N ASP A 132 -3.89 -10.92 35.25
CA ASP A 132 -3.43 -11.64 36.45
C ASP A 132 -2.73 -10.70 37.44
N LYS A 133 -1.93 -9.75 36.95
CA LYS A 133 -1.30 -8.71 37.79
C LYS A 133 -2.35 -7.81 38.43
N GLU A 134 -3.37 -7.38 37.67
CA GLU A 134 -4.48 -6.57 38.19
C GLU A 134 -5.28 -7.29 39.26
N SER A 135 -5.64 -8.54 38.97
CA SER A 135 -6.40 -9.39 39.88
C SER A 135 -5.62 -9.58 41.19
N LYS A 136 -4.33 -9.95 41.11
CA LYS A 136 -3.47 -10.08 42.28
C LYS A 136 -3.35 -8.78 43.06
N PHE A 137 -3.20 -7.64 42.39
CA PHE A 137 -3.11 -6.34 43.03
C PHE A 137 -4.42 -5.98 43.76
N ALA A 138 -5.57 -6.21 43.12
CA ALA A 138 -6.88 -5.99 43.72
C ALA A 138 -7.13 -6.92 44.91
N THR A 139 -6.76 -8.21 44.81
CA THR A 139 -6.84 -9.16 45.92
C THR A 139 -5.96 -8.74 47.08
N LEU A 140 -4.70 -8.37 46.84
CA LEU A 140 -3.80 -7.89 47.90
C LEU A 140 -4.36 -6.62 48.58
N LYS A 141 -4.89 -5.67 47.80
CA LYS A 141 -5.55 -4.48 48.36
C LYS A 141 -6.71 -4.89 49.26
N GLN A 142 -7.56 -5.80 48.81
CA GLN A 142 -8.70 -6.28 49.59
C GLN A 142 -8.27 -7.01 50.86
N GLU A 143 -7.26 -7.90 50.78
CA GLU A 143 -6.71 -8.62 51.94
C GLU A 143 -6.15 -7.67 53.00
N LEU A 144 -5.47 -6.59 52.58
CA LEU A 144 -5.03 -5.55 53.51
C LEU A 144 -6.22 -4.87 54.18
N ILE A 145 -7.21 -4.44 53.39
CA ILE A 145 -8.41 -3.77 53.93
C ILE A 145 -9.13 -4.68 54.93
N ASP A 146 -9.34 -5.96 54.59
CA ASP A 146 -10.01 -6.93 55.43
C ASP A 146 -9.22 -7.22 56.72
N GLY A 147 -7.88 -7.29 56.63
CA GLY A 147 -6.99 -7.46 57.78
C GLY A 147 -7.09 -6.29 58.76
N TYR A 148 -7.01 -5.05 58.29
CA TYR A 148 -7.17 -3.87 59.14
C TYR A 148 -8.61 -3.72 59.65
N ALA A 149 -9.61 -4.09 58.86
CA ALA A 149 -11.00 -4.09 59.31
C ALA A 149 -11.23 -5.08 60.47
N ALA A 150 -10.59 -6.25 60.43
CA ALA A 150 -10.62 -7.23 61.51
C ALA A 150 -9.98 -6.70 62.81
N ASP A 151 -8.97 -5.83 62.69
CA ASP A 151 -8.33 -5.13 63.82
C ASP A 151 -9.16 -3.91 64.32
N GLY A 152 -10.32 -3.65 63.71
CA GLY A 152 -11.26 -2.59 64.13
C GLY A 152 -11.02 -1.23 63.47
N TYR A 153 -10.18 -1.13 62.44
CA TYR A 153 -10.02 0.08 61.64
C TYR A 153 -11.19 0.27 60.66
N ASP A 154 -11.52 1.52 60.33
CA ASP A 154 -12.55 1.83 59.32
C ASP A 154 -12.03 1.49 57.90
N PRO A 155 -12.68 0.58 57.15
CA PRO A 155 -12.24 0.16 55.82
C PRO A 155 -12.00 1.31 54.85
N LYS A 156 -12.80 2.38 54.94
CA LYS A 156 -12.70 3.52 54.02
C LYS A 156 -11.42 4.34 54.24
N GLN A 157 -11.01 4.51 55.49
CA GLN A 157 -9.77 5.23 55.82
C GLN A 157 -8.53 4.44 55.40
N ILE A 158 -8.60 3.11 55.52
CA ILE A 158 -7.54 2.21 55.07
C ILE A 158 -7.45 2.21 53.54
N GLU A 159 -8.58 2.18 52.84
CA GLU A 159 -8.61 2.28 51.38
C GLU A 159 -7.95 3.58 50.89
N GLU A 160 -8.32 4.72 51.47
CA GLU A 160 -7.72 6.02 51.13
C GLU A 160 -6.22 6.08 51.46
N LEU A 161 -5.80 5.47 52.57
CA LEU A 161 -4.38 5.38 52.94
C LEU A 161 -3.59 4.50 51.97
N ILE A 162 -4.16 3.36 51.55
CA ILE A 162 -3.55 2.45 50.57
C ILE A 162 -3.46 3.14 49.20
N ASP A 163 -4.52 3.81 48.76
CA ASP A 163 -4.56 4.49 47.46
C ASP A 163 -3.58 5.68 47.40
N ASN A 164 -3.33 6.35 48.53
CA ASN A 164 -2.34 7.41 48.64
C ASN A 164 -0.93 6.92 48.99
N HIS A 165 -0.73 5.61 49.20
CA HIS A 165 0.57 5.08 49.58
C HIS A 165 1.53 5.10 48.37
N PRO A 166 2.75 5.67 48.49
CA PRO A 166 3.67 5.82 47.37
C PRO A 166 3.92 4.52 46.59
N LEU A 167 4.15 3.40 47.28
CA LEU A 167 4.37 2.10 46.63
C LEU A 167 3.16 1.61 45.82
N PHE A 168 1.93 1.84 46.30
CA PHE A 168 0.72 1.43 45.59
C PHE A 168 0.46 2.35 44.39
N THR A 169 0.73 3.65 44.53
CA THR A 169 0.65 4.59 43.40
C THR A 169 1.65 4.26 42.30
N GLU A 170 2.89 3.90 42.66
CA GLU A 170 3.93 3.50 41.70
C GLU A 170 3.55 2.18 41.01
N ALA A 171 3.13 1.18 41.78
CA ALA A 171 2.69 -0.11 41.23
C ALA A 171 1.52 0.04 40.25
N LYS A 172 0.53 0.87 40.61
CA LYS A 172 -0.61 1.20 39.73
C LYS A 172 -0.15 1.94 38.47
N ALA A 173 0.75 2.91 38.60
CA ALA A 173 1.29 3.65 37.46
C ALA A 173 2.06 2.76 36.48
N VAL A 174 2.81 1.76 36.97
CA VAL A 174 3.50 0.78 36.12
C VAL A 174 2.47 -0.06 35.35
N LEU A 175 1.42 -0.52 36.03
CA LEU A 175 0.36 -1.33 35.41
C LEU A 175 -0.41 -0.53 34.35
N ASP A 176 -0.77 0.71 34.66
CA ASP A 176 -1.44 1.61 33.72
C ASP A 176 -0.55 1.93 32.50
N ARG A 177 0.76 2.06 32.71
CA ARG A 177 1.73 2.24 31.62
C ARG A 177 1.83 1.02 30.71
N GLU A 178 1.87 -0.19 31.28
CA GLU A 178 1.88 -1.44 30.52
C GLU A 178 0.61 -1.54 29.65
N LYS A 179 -0.57 -1.30 30.23
CA LYS A 179 -1.84 -1.24 29.49
C LYS A 179 -1.84 -0.22 28.36
N ALA A 180 -1.48 1.02 28.67
CA ALA A 180 -1.46 2.09 27.67
C ALA A 180 -0.50 1.77 26.52
N SER A 181 0.64 1.13 26.81
CA SER A 181 1.58 0.70 25.77
C SER A 181 0.99 -0.39 24.87
N GLN A 182 0.26 -1.36 25.44
CA GLN A 182 -0.41 -2.41 24.68
C GLN A 182 -1.56 -1.86 23.84
N ASP A 183 -2.37 -0.95 24.39
CA ASP A 183 -3.46 -0.30 23.66
C ASP A 183 -2.93 0.54 22.50
N THR A 184 -1.82 1.25 22.72
CA THR A 184 -1.15 2.02 21.66
C THR A 184 -0.65 1.09 20.55
N GLN A 185 -0.03 -0.04 20.89
CA GLN A 185 0.42 -1.02 19.89
C GLN A 185 -0.75 -1.61 19.10
N LYS A 186 -1.86 -1.96 19.76
CA LYS A 186 -3.07 -2.45 19.08
C LYS A 186 -3.68 -1.41 18.16
N GLN A 187 -3.72 -0.14 18.58
CA GLN A 187 -4.19 0.96 17.74
C GLN A 187 -3.29 1.12 16.51
N GLN A 188 -1.97 1.12 16.68
CA GLN A 188 -1.02 1.20 15.57
C GLN A 188 -1.17 0.02 14.60
N GLN A 189 -1.33 -1.21 15.11
CA GLN A 189 -1.58 -2.39 14.28
C GLN A 189 -2.91 -2.28 13.53
N ALA A 190 -3.97 -1.80 14.18
CA ALA A 190 -5.27 -1.61 13.54
C ALA A 190 -5.23 -0.53 12.46
N GLU A 191 -4.50 0.56 12.68
CA GLU A 191 -4.26 1.60 11.68
C GLU A 191 -3.45 1.07 10.49
N GLN A 192 -2.37 0.33 10.75
CA GLN A 192 -1.57 -0.31 9.71
C GLN A 192 -2.40 -1.31 8.90
N ALA A 193 -3.22 -2.13 9.56
CA ALA A 193 -4.12 -3.06 8.88
C ALA A 193 -5.15 -2.34 8.00
N LYS A 194 -5.71 -1.21 8.46
CA LYS A 194 -6.59 -0.36 7.65
C LYS A 194 -5.85 0.17 6.42
N LEU A 195 -4.64 0.71 6.60
CA LEU A 195 -3.82 1.22 5.49
C LEU A 195 -3.49 0.11 4.50
N GLN A 196 -3.14 -1.08 4.98
CA GLN A 196 -2.87 -2.24 4.14
C GLN A 196 -4.11 -2.67 3.36
N GLY A 197 -5.29 -2.69 4.00
CA GLY A 197 -6.55 -2.98 3.31
C GLY A 197 -6.88 -2.00 2.17
N TRP A 198 -6.50 -0.72 2.33
CA TRP A 198 -6.59 0.26 1.24
C TRP A 198 -5.56 0.00 0.15
N GLN A 199 -4.31 -0.30 0.51
CA GLN A 199 -3.25 -0.63 -0.46
C GLN A 199 -3.64 -1.86 -1.29
N ASP A 200 -4.19 -2.90 -0.67
CA ASP A 200 -4.64 -4.12 -1.34
C ASP A 200 -5.81 -3.86 -2.31
N LEU A 201 -6.72 -2.95 -1.94
CA LEU A 201 -7.79 -2.50 -2.84
C LEU A 201 -7.21 -1.87 -4.11
N PHE A 202 -6.27 -0.94 -3.97
CA PHE A 202 -5.64 -0.26 -5.10
C PHE A 202 -4.73 -1.19 -5.92
N ALA A 203 -4.05 -2.14 -5.27
CA ALA A 203 -3.26 -3.16 -5.97
C ALA A 203 -4.16 -4.08 -6.82
N LYS A 204 -5.35 -4.45 -6.32
CA LYS A 204 -6.28 -5.31 -7.05
C LYS A 204 -7.05 -4.58 -8.14
N TYR A 205 -7.35 -3.31 -7.94
CA TYR A 205 -8.09 -2.47 -8.89
C TYR A 205 -7.33 -1.17 -9.17
N PRO A 206 -6.24 -1.21 -9.95
CA PRO A 206 -5.42 -0.03 -10.25
C PRO A 206 -6.22 1.11 -10.88
N GLN A 207 -7.26 0.79 -11.66
CA GLN A 207 -8.13 1.76 -12.30
C GLN A 207 -8.87 2.67 -11.31
N LEU A 208 -9.03 2.25 -10.04
CA LEU A 208 -9.66 3.10 -9.02
C LEU A 208 -8.85 4.35 -8.73
N THR A 209 -7.54 4.34 -8.99
CA THR A 209 -6.66 5.50 -8.79
C THR A 209 -6.82 6.56 -9.89
N GLU A 210 -7.23 6.15 -11.09
CA GLU A 210 -7.47 7.06 -12.22
C GLU A 210 -8.79 7.83 -12.07
N ASP A 211 -9.75 7.26 -11.36
CA ASP A 211 -11.08 7.84 -11.11
C ASP A 211 -11.13 8.77 -9.87
N LEU A 212 -9.99 9.15 -9.27
CA LEU A 212 -9.98 10.09 -8.15
C LEU A 212 -10.21 11.54 -8.64
N PRO A 213 -11.23 12.24 -8.14
CA PRO A 213 -11.44 13.64 -8.49
C PRO A 213 -10.37 14.53 -7.82
N ALA A 214 -9.82 15.47 -8.59
CA ALA A 214 -8.82 16.43 -8.12
C ALA A 214 -9.35 17.41 -7.04
N ASP A 215 -10.66 17.59 -6.97
CA ASP A 215 -11.34 18.52 -6.05
C ASP A 215 -11.47 18.03 -4.60
N GLY A 216 -10.88 16.87 -4.26
CA GLY A 216 -10.98 16.29 -2.91
C GLY A 216 -12.37 15.77 -2.54
N SER A 217 -13.27 15.66 -3.51
CA SER A 217 -14.58 15.02 -3.34
C SER A 217 -14.44 13.49 -3.25
N ALA A 218 -15.43 12.83 -2.63
CA ALA A 218 -15.42 11.37 -2.54
C ALA A 218 -15.41 10.76 -3.94
N ALA A 219 -14.49 9.81 -4.18
CA ALA A 219 -14.37 9.17 -5.48
C ALA A 219 -15.70 8.52 -5.89
N PRO A 220 -16.06 8.50 -7.19
CA PRO A 220 -17.35 7.95 -7.66
C PRO A 220 -17.58 6.48 -7.25
N TRP A 221 -16.50 5.73 -7.07
CA TRP A 221 -16.53 4.34 -6.59
C TRP A 221 -16.64 4.24 -5.06
N PHE A 222 -16.32 5.29 -4.30
CA PHE A 222 -16.40 5.32 -2.85
C PHE A 222 -17.78 5.79 -2.38
N THR A 223 -18.78 4.98 -2.69
CA THR A 223 -20.19 5.29 -2.44
C THR A 223 -20.52 5.37 -0.94
N PRO A 224 -21.64 6.03 -0.56
CA PRO A 224 -22.06 6.10 0.84
C PRO A 224 -22.27 4.73 1.51
N GLU A 225 -22.69 3.71 0.75
CA GLU A 225 -22.81 2.34 1.27
C GLU A 225 -21.44 1.71 1.55
N MET A 226 -20.43 1.99 0.71
CA MET A 226 -19.06 1.53 0.97
C MET A 226 -18.47 2.25 2.19
N GLN A 227 -18.70 3.56 2.31
CA GLN A 227 -18.33 4.34 3.51
C GLN A 227 -18.94 3.75 4.78
N ARG A 228 -20.22 3.38 4.75
CA ARG A 228 -20.90 2.76 5.88
C ARG A 228 -20.29 1.40 6.25
N LEU A 229 -19.96 0.58 5.26
CA LEU A 229 -19.34 -0.73 5.49
C LEU A 229 -17.96 -0.59 6.13
N VAL A 230 -17.14 0.34 5.64
CA VAL A 230 -15.77 0.55 6.14
C VAL A 230 -15.76 1.26 7.50
N ASN A 231 -16.56 2.31 7.68
CA ASN A 231 -16.50 3.15 8.88
C ASN A 231 -17.37 2.61 10.03
N ASP A 232 -18.60 2.15 9.76
CA ASP A 232 -19.53 1.76 10.83
C ASP A 232 -19.46 0.27 11.16
N ARG A 233 -19.12 -0.56 10.16
CA ARG A 233 -19.04 -2.02 10.31
C ARG A 233 -17.62 -2.56 10.27
N ASN A 234 -16.63 -1.68 10.09
CA ASN A 234 -15.22 -2.02 10.15
C ASN A 234 -14.82 -3.15 9.16
N TYR A 235 -15.48 -3.20 7.99
CA TYR A 235 -15.13 -4.11 6.90
C TYR A 235 -13.82 -3.69 6.22
N ASP A 236 -13.07 -4.67 5.73
CA ASP A 236 -11.91 -4.40 4.87
C ASP A 236 -12.34 -3.65 3.61
N PRO A 237 -11.61 -2.58 3.21
CA PRO A 237 -11.97 -1.78 2.04
C PRO A 237 -12.15 -2.58 0.75
N ILE A 238 -11.34 -3.64 0.58
CA ILE A 238 -11.42 -4.53 -0.57
C ILE A 238 -12.73 -5.33 -0.62
N ASP A 239 -13.19 -5.81 0.53
CA ASP A 239 -14.41 -6.60 0.63
C ASP A 239 -15.65 -5.71 0.58
N ALA A 240 -15.59 -4.53 1.21
CA ALA A 240 -16.63 -3.52 1.07
C ALA A 240 -16.81 -3.11 -0.41
N TYR A 241 -15.72 -2.91 -1.14
CA TYR A 241 -15.78 -2.61 -2.57
C TYR A 241 -16.42 -3.74 -3.36
N ARG A 242 -16.02 -5.00 -3.13
CA ARG A 242 -16.59 -6.17 -3.81
C ARG A 242 -18.07 -6.34 -3.52
N LEU A 243 -18.51 -6.10 -2.28
CA LEU A 243 -19.92 -6.22 -1.91
C LEU A 243 -20.78 -5.19 -2.66
N VAL A 244 -20.32 -3.94 -2.71
CA VAL A 244 -21.06 -2.85 -3.35
C VAL A 244 -20.99 -2.90 -4.87
N HIS A 245 -19.87 -3.35 -5.44
CA HIS A 245 -19.60 -3.35 -6.88
C HIS A 245 -19.63 -4.75 -7.50
N SER A 246 -20.21 -5.74 -6.81
CA SER A 246 -20.26 -7.14 -7.25
C SER A 246 -20.83 -7.28 -8.66
N ASP A 247 -21.93 -6.61 -8.96
CA ASP A 247 -22.58 -6.64 -10.28
C ASP A 247 -21.68 -6.11 -11.39
N LYS A 248 -20.94 -5.01 -11.14
CA LYS A 248 -19.98 -4.46 -12.10
C LYS A 248 -18.81 -5.41 -12.32
N ILE A 249 -18.25 -5.98 -11.24
CA ILE A 249 -17.14 -6.93 -11.31
C ILE A 249 -17.55 -8.17 -12.12
N ILE A 250 -18.73 -8.75 -11.83
CA ILE A 250 -19.25 -9.91 -12.55
C ILE A 250 -19.50 -9.58 -14.03
N ALA A 251 -20.04 -8.39 -14.33
CA ALA A 251 -20.25 -7.96 -15.71
C ALA A 251 -18.93 -7.85 -16.49
N ASP A 252 -17.88 -7.32 -15.88
CA ASP A 252 -16.57 -7.19 -16.52
C ASP A 252 -15.86 -8.55 -16.68
N GLU A 253 -16.00 -9.46 -15.70
CA GLU A 253 -15.52 -10.84 -15.83
C GLU A 253 -16.23 -11.59 -16.96
N ARG A 254 -17.56 -11.41 -17.11
CA ARG A 254 -18.31 -11.97 -18.25
C ARG A 254 -17.81 -11.41 -19.58
N LYS A 255 -17.59 -10.10 -19.69
CA LYS A 255 -17.04 -9.50 -20.93
C LYS A 255 -15.65 -10.05 -21.25
N ARG A 256 -14.77 -10.19 -20.26
CA ARG A 256 -13.42 -10.74 -20.46
C ARG A 256 -13.46 -12.20 -20.91
N THR A 257 -14.27 -13.02 -20.24
CA THR A 257 -14.44 -14.43 -20.62
C THR A 257 -15.08 -14.58 -21.99
N GLU A 258 -16.08 -13.79 -22.35
CA GLU A 258 -16.66 -13.75 -23.70
C GLU A 258 -15.61 -13.38 -24.75
N GLN A 259 -14.80 -12.34 -24.50
CA GLN A 259 -13.71 -11.95 -25.39
C GLN A 259 -12.67 -13.06 -25.55
N ASP A 260 -12.31 -13.76 -24.48
CA ASP A 260 -11.34 -14.84 -24.52
C ASP A 260 -11.89 -16.08 -25.25
N VAL A 261 -13.17 -16.41 -25.05
CA VAL A 261 -13.86 -17.43 -25.86
C VAL A 261 -13.87 -17.04 -27.33
N ILE A 262 -14.14 -15.78 -27.66
CA ILE A 262 -14.08 -15.29 -29.05
C ILE A 262 -12.65 -15.40 -29.61
N LYS A 263 -11.63 -15.03 -28.83
CA LYS A 263 -10.22 -15.17 -29.24
C LYS A 263 -9.86 -16.64 -29.49
N GLN A 264 -10.26 -17.55 -28.59
CA GLN A 264 -10.04 -19.00 -28.76
C GLN A 264 -10.77 -19.55 -29.98
N GLN A 265 -12.02 -19.14 -30.21
CA GLN A 265 -12.75 -19.53 -31.44
C GLN A 265 -12.05 -19.02 -32.70
N ARG A 266 -11.51 -17.79 -32.69
CA ARG A 266 -10.73 -17.25 -33.82
C ARG A 266 -9.42 -18.02 -34.00
N LEU A 267 -8.73 -18.37 -32.91
CA LEU A 267 -7.51 -19.17 -32.95
C LEU A 267 -7.77 -20.56 -33.51
N ASN A 268 -8.83 -21.23 -33.05
CA ASN A 268 -9.26 -22.55 -33.53
C ASN A 268 -9.70 -22.53 -35.00
N LYS A 269 -10.39 -21.47 -35.44
CA LYS A 269 -10.71 -21.28 -36.86
C LYS A 269 -9.44 -21.07 -37.70
N ARG A 270 -8.45 -20.32 -37.20
CA ARG A 270 -7.15 -20.13 -37.87
C ARG A 270 -6.33 -21.41 -37.93
N SER A 271 -6.27 -22.19 -36.86
CA SER A 271 -5.57 -23.49 -36.85
C SER A 271 -6.24 -24.52 -37.75
N ALA A 272 -7.58 -24.54 -37.82
CA ALA A 272 -8.32 -25.37 -38.77
C ALA A 272 -8.05 -24.98 -40.23
N VAL A 273 -7.92 -23.68 -40.54
CA VAL A 273 -7.57 -23.21 -41.89
C VAL A 273 -6.14 -23.62 -42.27
N ILE A 274 -5.17 -23.54 -41.34
CA ILE A 274 -3.78 -23.97 -41.58
C ILE A 274 -3.70 -25.50 -41.75
N GLY A 275 -4.44 -26.27 -40.94
CA GLY A 275 -4.53 -27.73 -41.06
C GLY A 275 -5.21 -28.19 -42.35
N ASN A 276 -6.23 -27.48 -42.83
CA ASN A 276 -6.87 -27.79 -44.11
C ASN A 276 -6.05 -27.36 -45.34
N SER A 277 -5.17 -26.37 -45.22
CA SER A 277 -4.23 -26.04 -46.30
C SER A 277 -3.05 -27.02 -46.41
N ALA A 278 -2.77 -27.83 -45.38
CA ALA A 278 -1.74 -28.88 -45.44
C ALA A 278 -2.28 -30.22 -45.99
N ASN A 279 -3.59 -30.43 -46.02
CA ASN A 279 -4.23 -31.67 -46.49
C ASN A 279 -4.76 -31.60 -47.94
N PHE A 280 -4.39 -30.57 -48.70
CA PHE A 280 -4.68 -30.47 -50.14
C PHE A 280 -3.50 -30.90 -51.03
N GLU A 281 -2.50 -31.60 -50.48
CA GLU A 281 -1.70 -32.52 -51.27
C GLU A 281 -2.47 -33.84 -51.36
N GLU A 282 -3.27 -33.99 -52.42
CA GLU A 282 -3.70 -35.31 -52.89
C GLU A 282 -2.46 -36.21 -52.94
N GLU A 283 -2.36 -37.16 -52.02
CA GLU A 283 -1.43 -38.26 -52.12
C GLU A 283 -1.77 -39.03 -53.40
N THR A 284 -1.11 -38.69 -54.49
CA THR A 284 -1.09 -39.50 -55.70
C THR A 284 -0.45 -40.83 -55.33
N VAL A 285 -1.30 -41.83 -55.09
CA VAL A 285 -0.88 -43.20 -54.79
C VAL A 285 -0.14 -43.72 -56.01
N VAL A 286 1.16 -43.98 -55.87
CA VAL A 286 1.99 -44.54 -56.94
C VAL A 286 1.50 -45.95 -57.25
N PRO A 287 1.07 -46.24 -58.49
CA PRO A 287 0.73 -47.60 -58.89
C PRO A 287 1.95 -48.53 -58.66
N LYS A 288 1.72 -49.69 -58.03
CA LYS A 288 2.79 -50.62 -57.62
C LYS A 288 3.75 -51.01 -58.75
N GLU A 289 3.23 -51.07 -59.98
CA GLU A 289 4.01 -51.40 -61.17
C GLU A 289 5.14 -50.39 -61.46
N ILE A 290 4.90 -49.10 -61.17
CA ILE A 290 5.88 -48.03 -61.41
C ILE A 290 6.88 -47.99 -60.25
N SER A 291 6.45 -48.19 -59.01
CA SER A 291 7.37 -48.29 -57.87
C SER A 291 8.30 -49.50 -57.99
N ASP A 292 7.78 -50.64 -58.46
CA ASP A 292 8.56 -51.86 -58.63
C ASP A 292 9.57 -51.70 -59.78
N ALA A 293 9.20 -51.01 -60.86
CA ALA A 293 10.13 -50.66 -61.93
C ALA A 293 11.28 -49.76 -61.44
N PHE A 294 11.00 -48.72 -60.64
CA PHE A 294 12.04 -47.87 -60.07
C PHE A 294 12.99 -48.65 -59.17
N THR A 295 12.45 -49.57 -58.37
CA THR A 295 13.23 -50.45 -57.50
C THR A 295 14.13 -51.39 -58.32
N LEU A 296 13.63 -51.90 -59.46
CA LEU A 296 14.39 -52.76 -60.36
C LEU A 296 15.58 -52.04 -61.03
N PHE A 297 15.44 -50.73 -61.26
CA PHE A 297 16.49 -49.88 -61.83
C PHE A 297 17.35 -49.17 -60.77
N GLY A 298 17.18 -49.50 -59.48
CA GLY A 298 17.97 -48.93 -58.38
C GLY A 298 17.66 -47.45 -58.09
N LEU A 299 16.51 -46.96 -58.53
CA LEU A 299 16.01 -45.60 -58.29
C LEU A 299 15.06 -45.59 -57.10
N ASP A 300 14.97 -44.46 -56.39
CA ASP A 300 14.09 -44.33 -55.23
C ASP A 300 12.60 -44.37 -55.69
N PRO A 301 11.81 -45.36 -55.24
CA PRO A 301 10.40 -45.50 -55.64
C PRO A 301 9.54 -44.30 -55.24
N LYS A 302 10.01 -43.40 -54.36
CA LYS A 302 9.32 -42.15 -54.05
C LYS A 302 9.40 -41.12 -55.18
N GLU A 303 10.42 -41.18 -56.02
CA GLU A 303 10.56 -40.28 -57.17
C GLU A 303 9.60 -40.62 -58.31
N ALA A 304 9.05 -41.83 -58.32
CA ALA A 304 8.02 -42.27 -59.26
C ALA A 304 6.76 -41.38 -59.23
N LYS A 305 6.49 -40.69 -58.09
CA LYS A 305 5.39 -39.73 -57.95
C LYS A 305 5.43 -38.61 -58.99
N LYS A 306 6.63 -38.21 -59.46
CA LYS A 306 6.81 -37.13 -60.44
C LYS A 306 6.40 -37.51 -61.87
N PHE A 307 6.30 -38.81 -62.15
CA PHE A 307 6.02 -39.35 -63.47
C PHE A 307 4.57 -39.80 -63.64
N ILE A 308 3.76 -39.69 -62.58
CA ILE A 308 2.33 -39.94 -62.63
C ILE A 308 1.66 -38.64 -63.06
N LYS A 309 1.02 -38.67 -64.22
CA LYS A 309 0.22 -37.55 -64.71
C LYS A 309 -1.05 -37.48 -63.85
N LYS A 310 -1.34 -36.30 -63.29
CA LYS A 310 -2.65 -36.01 -62.68
C LYS A 310 -3.77 -36.21 -63.70
#